data_AF-A0A2E2DDF7-F1
#
_entry.id   AF-A0A2E2DDF7-F1
#
_cell.length_a   1.000
_cell.length_b   1.000
_cell.length_c   1.000
_cell.angle_alpha   90.00
_cell.angle_beta   90.00
_cell.angle_gamma   90.00
#
_symmetry.space_group_name_H-M   'P 1'
#
loop_
_entity.id
_entity.type
_entity.pdbx_description
1 polymer ?
#
loop_
_entity_poly.entity_id
_entity_poly.type
_entity_poly.pdbx_seq_one_letter_code
_entity_poly.pdbx_strand_id
1 'polypeptide(L)'
;MKQIFLFFLKACLVVSTVFVTAHADKFSDGMQAAQQGNYQAAQQSWLAAAKQGNVEAQYNLGALMLSGKLGHPDYDSAMSWLDIAAQKGHDEAAYALGMLYYTGNEPDVERDQKKAFELFRKSAERGSAAAQFNVGAMLMNGQGVSKDLISAADWFEKAAEQGNSQAQFNLGLLYLSGSGVKQDPKQAYLWFKRSAELGYPNAQYRVAKMLFDGDGVALDHEQAKSWFLKAQENKSVEAAFMLGFMSYLGLGGSQDYVMARHWFDVSAKGWDRNAQFYLGLMSFNGDGEEKNLIEAYKWFDLAASSGHEDAHYYRSAVAAMLTEEQKKQASQLAQKWFDENHDTPHKHYNKVPHQH
;
A
#
# COMPACT_ATOMS: atom_id res chain seq x y z
N MET A 1 -4.06 -2.14 12.51
CA MET A 1 -4.58 -1.53 13.75
C MET A 1 -3.58 -1.44 14.89
N LYS A 2 -2.77 -2.48 15.23
CA LYS A 2 -1.70 -2.33 16.25
C LYS A 2 -0.41 -1.64 15.77
N GLN A 3 -0.13 -1.59 14.46
CA GLN A 3 1.17 -1.09 13.96
C GLN A 3 1.27 0.42 13.69
N ILE A 4 0.15 1.13 13.48
CA ILE A 4 0.18 2.58 13.19
C ILE A 4 0.53 3.40 14.45
N PHE A 5 0.17 2.90 15.63
CA PHE A 5 0.50 3.55 16.90
C PHE A 5 1.89 3.19 17.45
N LEU A 6 2.54 2.12 16.95
CA LEU A 6 3.82 1.63 17.49
C LEU A 6 5.07 2.37 16.97
N PHE A 7 4.95 3.17 15.90
CA PHE A 7 6.11 3.87 15.30
C PHE A 7 6.41 5.25 15.91
N PHE A 8 5.45 5.86 16.61
CA PHE A 8 5.57 7.27 17.03
C PHE A 8 6.54 7.54 18.19
N LEU A 9 6.97 6.52 18.96
CA LEU A 9 7.76 6.76 20.17
C LEU A 9 9.29 6.60 20.01
N LYS A 10 9.81 6.30 18.81
CA LYS A 10 11.22 5.90 18.64
C LYS A 10 12.21 6.99 18.22
N ALA A 11 11.79 8.25 18.00
CA ALA A 11 12.64 9.23 17.29
C ALA A 11 12.89 10.60 17.97
N CYS A 12 12.73 10.75 19.29
CA CYS A 12 13.12 11.99 19.99
C CYS A 12 14.06 11.70 21.16
N LEU A 13 15.35 11.55 20.88
CA LEU A 13 16.43 11.51 21.88
C LEU A 13 17.66 12.23 21.33
N VAL A 14 17.77 13.53 21.57
CA VAL A 14 19.07 14.21 21.75
C VAL A 14 18.93 15.17 22.92
N VAL A 15 19.62 14.85 24.01
CA VAL A 15 19.70 15.63 25.24
C VAL A 15 20.71 16.76 25.04
N SER A 16 20.32 18.00 25.36
CA SER A 16 21.28 19.06 25.71
C SER A 16 21.13 19.40 27.18
N THR A 17 22.17 19.09 27.95
CA THR A 17 22.26 19.37 29.38
C THR A 17 22.50 20.86 29.62
N VAL A 18 21.57 21.52 30.32
CA VAL A 18 21.86 22.73 31.09
C VAL A 18 21.22 22.56 32.48
N PHE A 19 22.05 22.64 33.51
CA PHE A 19 21.66 22.62 34.92
C PHE A 19 20.85 23.87 35.27
N VAL A 20 19.62 23.70 35.79
CA VAL A 20 18.90 24.74 36.54
C VAL A 20 18.16 24.10 37.73
N THR A 21 18.15 24.87 38.82
CA THR A 21 17.60 24.69 40.18
C THR A 21 16.32 23.87 40.37
N ALA A 22 16.22 23.24 41.55
CA ALA A 22 15.16 22.37 42.06
C ALA A 22 13.73 22.96 42.12
N HIS A 23 13.12 23.19 40.96
CA HIS A 23 11.71 22.87 40.73
C HIS A 23 11.72 21.68 39.78
N ALA A 24 11.42 20.47 40.27
CA ALA A 24 11.41 19.28 39.43
C ALA A 24 10.46 19.51 38.25
N ASP A 25 11.01 19.56 37.04
CA ASP A 25 10.24 19.73 35.82
C ASP A 25 9.33 18.51 35.65
N LYS A 26 8.04 18.71 35.89
CA LYS A 26 7.03 17.64 35.81
C LYS A 26 6.92 17.04 34.42
N PHE A 27 7.33 17.76 33.38
CA PHE A 27 7.41 17.17 32.06
C PHE A 27 8.54 16.13 31.97
N SER A 28 9.75 16.48 32.44
CA SER A 28 10.89 15.57 32.50
C SER A 28 10.64 14.35 33.40
N ASP A 29 10.02 14.54 34.56
CA ASP A 29 9.60 13.44 35.44
C ASP A 29 8.71 12.44 34.68
N GLY A 30 7.74 12.96 33.91
CA GLY A 30 6.82 12.15 33.10
C GLY A 30 7.55 11.39 31.97
N MET A 31 8.50 12.04 31.30
CA MET A 31 9.33 11.40 30.26
C MET A 31 10.14 10.24 30.84
N GLN A 32 10.79 10.44 31.99
CA GLN A 32 11.57 9.40 32.65
C GLN A 32 10.70 8.22 33.09
N ALA A 33 9.54 8.49 33.68
CA ALA A 33 8.59 7.45 34.06
C ALA A 33 8.10 6.64 32.85
N ALA A 34 7.79 7.30 31.73
CA ALA A 34 7.37 6.63 30.50
C ALA A 34 8.47 5.74 29.90
N GLN A 35 9.73 6.19 29.93
CA GLN A 35 10.88 5.38 29.50
C GLN A 35 11.07 4.12 30.36
N GLN A 36 10.74 4.20 31.65
CA GLN A 36 10.77 3.07 32.58
C GLN A 36 9.52 2.18 32.49
N GLY A 37 8.56 2.50 31.62
CA GLY A 37 7.30 1.78 31.49
C GLY A 37 6.30 2.05 32.61
N ASN A 38 6.55 3.03 33.48
CA ASN A 38 5.65 3.44 34.55
C ASN A 38 4.66 4.49 34.05
N TYR A 39 3.64 4.04 33.32
CA TYR A 39 2.70 4.91 32.62
C TYR A 39 1.75 5.66 33.57
N GLN A 40 1.42 5.10 34.73
CA GLN A 40 0.62 5.79 35.74
C GLN A 40 1.39 7.00 36.31
N ALA A 41 2.68 6.84 36.63
CA ALA A 41 3.51 7.95 37.10
C ALA A 41 3.74 8.98 35.98
N ALA A 42 3.89 8.54 34.74
CA ALA A 42 3.98 9.43 33.58
C ALA A 42 2.71 10.28 33.42
N GLN A 43 1.53 9.64 33.49
CA GLN A 43 0.23 10.32 33.41
C GLN A 43 0.09 11.38 34.50
N GLN A 44 0.41 11.06 35.76
CA GLN A 44 0.31 12.02 36.86
C GLN A 44 1.23 13.23 36.66
N SER A 45 2.47 13.00 36.25
CA SER A 45 3.46 14.05 36.03
C SER A 45 3.08 14.94 34.83
N TRP A 46 2.71 14.34 33.70
CA TRP A 46 2.23 15.08 32.54
C TRP A 46 0.93 15.82 32.81
N LEU A 47 -0.01 15.28 33.58
CA LEU A 47 -1.22 16.00 33.99
C LEU A 47 -0.90 17.27 34.78
N ALA A 48 0.07 17.21 35.69
CA ALA A 48 0.50 18.39 36.45
C ALA A 48 1.13 19.46 35.53
N ALA A 49 2.00 19.06 34.60
CA ALA A 49 2.62 19.97 33.63
C ALA A 49 1.60 20.54 32.62
N ALA A 50 0.68 19.71 32.13
CA ALA A 50 -0.35 20.06 31.17
C ALA A 50 -1.32 21.12 31.72
N LYS A 51 -1.69 21.01 33.00
CA LYS A 51 -2.50 22.00 33.73
C LYS A 51 -1.77 23.35 33.90
N GLN A 52 -0.45 23.33 33.92
CA GLN A 52 0.38 24.55 33.92
C GLN A 52 0.61 25.12 32.51
N GLY A 53 0.02 24.48 31.49
CA GLY A 53 0.04 24.97 30.11
C GLY A 53 1.19 24.43 29.25
N ASN A 54 2.00 23.49 29.75
CA ASN A 54 3.03 22.83 28.96
C ASN A 54 2.40 22.04 27.80
N VAL A 55 2.67 22.46 26.56
CA VAL A 55 2.01 21.95 25.34
C VAL A 55 2.43 20.51 25.02
N GLU A 56 3.70 20.18 25.21
CA GLU A 56 4.23 18.82 25.03
C GLU A 56 3.59 17.84 26.02
N ALA A 57 3.38 18.27 27.27
CA ALA A 57 2.70 17.47 28.27
C ALA A 57 1.23 17.24 27.92
N GLN A 58 0.55 18.24 27.34
CA GLN A 58 -0.83 18.12 26.87
C GLN A 58 -0.92 17.08 25.75
N TYR A 59 -0.02 17.14 24.76
CA TYR A 59 0.07 16.15 23.70
C TYR A 59 0.39 14.75 24.24
N ASN A 60 1.47 14.60 25.03
CA ASN A 60 1.91 13.31 25.56
C ASN A 60 0.84 12.66 26.45
N LEU A 61 0.12 13.45 27.24
CA LEU A 61 -0.98 12.95 28.05
C LEU A 61 -2.13 12.42 27.18
N GLY A 62 -2.54 13.18 26.16
CA GLY A 62 -3.57 12.74 25.21
C GLY A 62 -3.16 11.47 24.45
N ALA A 63 -1.93 11.42 23.94
CA ALA A 63 -1.40 10.24 23.26
C ALA A 63 -1.31 9.02 24.19
N LEU A 64 -0.93 9.21 25.46
CA LEU A 64 -0.87 8.14 26.45
C LEU A 64 -2.26 7.56 26.74
N MET A 65 -3.28 8.42 26.87
CA MET A 65 -4.67 8.01 27.08
C MET A 65 -5.24 7.20 25.92
N LEU A 66 -4.78 7.43 24.68
CA LEU A 66 -5.18 6.65 23.50
C LEU A 66 -4.43 5.31 23.36
N SER A 67 -3.25 5.19 23.97
CA SER A 67 -2.33 4.08 23.71
C SER A 67 -2.76 2.72 24.25
N GLY A 68 -3.78 2.67 25.12
CA GLY A 68 -4.18 1.49 25.87
C GLY A 68 -3.24 1.10 27.03
N LYS A 69 -2.16 1.85 27.26
CA LYS A 69 -1.16 1.57 28.32
C LYS A 69 -1.68 1.86 29.73
N LEU A 70 -2.76 2.63 29.84
CA LEU A 70 -3.46 2.94 31.09
C LEU A 70 -4.71 2.08 31.30
N GLY A 71 -4.95 1.08 30.44
CA GLY A 71 -6.19 0.30 30.41
C GLY A 71 -7.02 0.62 29.16
N HIS A 72 -8.34 0.69 29.30
CA HIS A 72 -9.20 1.08 28.18
C HIS A 72 -8.88 2.54 27.77
N PRO A 73 -8.77 2.84 26.46
CA PRO A 73 -8.58 4.21 26.01
C PRO A 73 -9.68 5.15 26.50
N ASP A 74 -9.27 6.34 26.94
CA ASP A 74 -10.17 7.44 27.31
C ASP A 74 -10.13 8.48 26.19
N TYR A 75 -11.01 8.33 25.21
CA TYR A 75 -11.04 9.17 24.01
C TYR A 75 -11.43 10.62 24.32
N ASP A 76 -12.41 10.83 25.20
CA ASP A 76 -12.91 12.16 25.55
C ASP A 76 -11.81 13.02 26.19
N SER A 77 -11.16 12.49 27.23
CA SER A 77 -10.06 13.20 27.89
C SER A 77 -8.88 13.38 26.95
N ALA A 78 -8.56 12.36 26.16
CA ALA A 78 -7.45 12.43 25.22
C ALA A 78 -7.65 13.53 24.17
N MET A 79 -8.81 13.54 23.53
CA MET A 79 -9.15 14.51 22.49
C MET A 79 -9.20 15.94 23.05
N SER A 80 -9.67 16.12 24.28
CA SER A 80 -9.64 17.42 24.96
C SER A 80 -8.21 17.94 25.12
N TRP A 81 -7.28 17.11 25.61
CA TRP A 81 -5.88 17.52 25.75
C TRP A 81 -5.18 17.74 24.40
N LEU A 82 -5.45 16.89 23.41
CA LEU A 82 -4.94 17.06 22.05
C LEU A 82 -5.45 18.35 21.40
N ASP A 83 -6.74 18.69 21.59
CA ASP A 83 -7.31 19.92 21.05
C ASP A 83 -6.66 21.16 21.68
N ILE A 84 -6.46 21.17 23.01
CA ILE A 84 -5.74 22.26 23.69
C ILE A 84 -4.32 22.41 23.12
N ALA A 85 -3.58 21.30 22.95
CA ALA A 85 -2.23 21.34 22.37
C ALA A 85 -2.24 21.82 20.91
N ALA A 86 -3.18 21.34 20.09
CA ALA A 86 -3.33 21.70 18.70
C ALA A 86 -3.63 23.20 18.52
N GLN A 87 -4.55 23.74 19.33
CA GLN A 87 -4.89 25.17 19.36
C GLN A 87 -3.67 26.05 19.70
N LYS A 88 -2.75 25.55 20.52
CA LYS A 88 -1.53 26.26 20.92
C LYS A 88 -0.36 26.17 19.94
N GLY A 89 -0.45 25.37 18.89
CA GLY A 89 0.67 25.27 17.94
C GLY A 89 1.20 23.87 17.69
N HIS A 90 0.80 22.87 18.47
CA HIS A 90 1.40 21.53 18.35
C HIS A 90 0.82 20.79 17.14
N ASP A 91 1.68 20.53 16.15
CA ASP A 91 1.31 19.95 14.86
C ASP A 91 1.04 18.45 14.93
N GLU A 92 1.74 17.69 15.78
CA GLU A 92 1.44 16.28 16.04
C GLU A 92 0.13 16.11 16.80
N ALA A 93 -0.22 17.02 17.71
CA ALA A 93 -1.52 16.99 18.37
C ALA A 93 -2.65 17.24 17.38
N ALA A 94 -2.50 18.23 16.50
CA ALA A 94 -3.45 18.49 15.42
C ALA A 94 -3.56 17.28 14.48
N TYR A 95 -2.44 16.67 14.10
CA TYR A 95 -2.43 15.46 13.26
C TYR A 95 -3.13 14.28 13.94
N ALA A 96 -2.81 14.00 15.21
CA ALA A 96 -3.40 12.90 15.97
C ALA A 96 -4.92 13.07 16.12
N LEU A 97 -5.38 14.27 16.43
CA LEU A 97 -6.80 14.58 16.49
C LEU A 97 -7.46 14.45 15.11
N GLY A 98 -6.78 14.89 14.04
CA GLY A 98 -7.25 14.72 12.66
C GLY A 98 -7.41 13.24 12.28
N MET A 99 -6.46 12.38 12.69
CA MET A 99 -6.54 10.94 12.48
C MET A 99 -7.74 10.31 13.19
N LEU A 100 -8.04 10.72 14.42
CA LEU A 100 -9.22 10.22 15.16
C LEU A 100 -10.52 10.53 14.42
N TYR A 101 -10.69 11.77 13.96
CA TYR A 101 -11.87 12.15 13.17
C TYR A 101 -11.91 11.49 11.79
N TYR A 102 -10.76 11.25 11.18
CA TYR A 102 -10.66 10.59 9.88
C TYR A 102 -11.08 9.11 9.94
N THR A 103 -10.55 8.37 10.93
CA THR A 103 -10.80 6.93 11.05
C THR A 103 -12.11 6.62 11.76
N GLY A 104 -12.55 7.48 12.68
CA GLY A 104 -13.59 7.18 13.67
C GLY A 104 -13.17 6.03 14.60
N ASN A 105 -13.86 5.91 15.72
CA ASN A 105 -13.79 4.78 16.66
C ASN A 105 -15.12 4.72 17.42
N GLU A 106 -16.17 4.25 16.74
CA GLU A 106 -17.51 4.19 17.36
C GLU A 106 -17.57 3.21 18.55
N PRO A 107 -18.33 3.55 19.62
CA PRO A 107 -19.19 4.73 19.75
C PRO A 107 -18.46 6.00 20.23
N ASP A 108 -17.18 5.91 20.62
CA ASP A 108 -16.47 6.98 21.31
C ASP A 108 -16.14 8.18 20.40
N VAL A 109 -15.85 7.94 19.11
CA VAL A 109 -15.51 8.98 18.15
C VAL A 109 -16.25 8.75 16.83
N GLU A 110 -17.18 9.64 16.51
CA GLU A 110 -17.83 9.67 15.19
C GLU A 110 -16.85 10.18 14.12
N ARG A 111 -16.94 9.61 12.92
CA ARG A 111 -16.16 10.08 11.77
C ARG A 111 -16.60 11.48 11.35
N ASP A 112 -15.65 12.39 11.25
CA ASP A 112 -15.87 13.73 10.71
C ASP A 112 -14.74 14.09 9.74
N GLN A 113 -15.00 13.87 8.46
CA GLN A 113 -14.01 14.13 7.40
C GLN A 113 -13.68 15.62 7.27
N LYS A 114 -14.64 16.51 7.55
CA LYS A 114 -14.40 17.95 7.44
C LYS A 114 -13.47 18.41 8.56
N LYS A 115 -13.74 17.98 9.79
CA LYS A 115 -12.89 18.30 10.93
C LYS A 115 -11.50 17.67 10.81
N ALA A 116 -11.42 16.44 10.29
CA ALA A 116 -10.14 15.80 9.97
C ALA A 116 -9.33 16.63 8.96
N PHE A 117 -9.96 17.09 7.87
CA PHE A 117 -9.30 17.94 6.87
C PHE A 117 -8.76 19.23 7.47
N GLU A 118 -9.56 19.94 8.27
CA GLU A 118 -9.14 21.19 8.93
C GLU A 118 -7.93 20.98 9.86
N LEU A 119 -7.91 19.88 10.61
CA LEU A 119 -6.83 19.54 11.52
C LEU A 119 -5.56 19.10 10.79
N PHE A 120 -5.68 18.26 9.76
CA PHE A 120 -4.54 17.93 8.91
C PHE A 120 -3.99 19.17 8.21
N ARG A 121 -4.83 20.08 7.74
CA ARG A 121 -4.39 21.33 7.12
C ARG A 121 -3.58 22.19 8.10
N LYS A 122 -4.04 22.36 9.34
CA LYS A 122 -3.28 23.07 10.38
C LYS A 122 -1.90 22.46 10.63
N SER A 123 -1.80 21.14 10.67
CA SER A 123 -0.53 20.41 10.83
C SER A 123 0.36 20.51 9.57
N ALA A 124 -0.25 20.43 8.38
CA ALA A 124 0.43 20.49 7.09
C ALA A 124 1.04 21.87 6.81
N GLU A 125 0.34 22.94 7.18
CA GLU A 125 0.80 24.34 7.09
C GLU A 125 2.02 24.61 7.98
N ARG A 126 2.25 23.75 9.00
CA ARG A 126 3.45 23.79 9.87
C ARG A 126 4.58 22.89 9.41
N GLY A 127 4.40 22.18 8.30
CA GLY A 127 5.46 21.40 7.66
C GLY A 127 5.35 19.88 7.84
N SER A 128 4.38 19.36 8.61
CA SER A 128 4.26 17.90 8.79
C SER A 128 4.00 17.18 7.45
N ALA A 129 5.00 16.43 6.97
CA ALA A 129 4.91 15.71 5.69
C ALA A 129 3.77 14.70 5.65
N ALA A 130 3.46 14.04 6.77
CA ALA A 130 2.33 13.12 6.88
C ALA A 130 0.99 13.86 6.77
N ALA A 131 0.87 15.02 7.40
CA ALA A 131 -0.32 15.86 7.29
C ALA A 131 -0.49 16.43 5.87
N GLN A 132 0.59 16.89 5.24
CA GLN A 132 0.60 17.36 3.86
C GLN A 132 0.15 16.27 2.90
N PHE A 133 0.64 15.03 3.07
CA PHE A 133 0.15 13.88 2.33
C PHE A 133 -1.36 13.66 2.52
N ASN A 134 -1.84 13.67 3.77
CA ASN A 134 -3.28 13.45 4.05
C ASN A 134 -4.15 14.57 3.46
N VAL A 135 -3.73 15.83 3.53
CA VAL A 135 -4.43 16.96 2.88
C VAL A 135 -4.50 16.74 1.37
N GLY A 136 -3.39 16.36 0.73
CA GLY A 136 -3.35 16.05 -0.70
C GLY A 136 -4.29 14.90 -1.07
N ALA A 137 -4.29 13.82 -0.27
CA ALA A 137 -5.17 12.67 -0.48
C ALA A 137 -6.66 13.02 -0.33
N MET A 138 -7.02 13.82 0.68
CA MET A 138 -8.40 14.25 0.89
C MET A 138 -8.89 15.18 -0.22
N LEU A 139 -8.04 16.10 -0.71
CA LEU A 139 -8.36 16.93 -1.89
C LEU A 139 -8.48 16.11 -3.17
N MET A 140 -7.63 15.09 -3.36
CA MET A 140 -7.70 14.20 -4.51
C MET A 140 -9.00 13.41 -4.55
N ASN A 141 -9.49 12.97 -3.38
CA ASN A 141 -10.67 12.11 -3.24
C ASN A 141 -11.97 12.88 -2.93
N GLY A 142 -11.90 14.17 -2.61
CA GLY A 142 -13.05 14.96 -2.18
C GLY A 142 -13.60 14.55 -0.81
N GLN A 143 -12.73 14.12 0.12
CA GLN A 143 -13.11 13.65 1.46
C GLN A 143 -13.15 14.84 2.43
N GLY A 144 -14.33 15.24 2.89
CA GLY A 144 -14.48 16.37 3.82
C GLY A 144 -14.18 17.76 3.23
N VAL A 145 -13.78 17.81 1.95
CA VAL A 145 -13.47 19.00 1.16
C VAL A 145 -13.84 18.74 -0.31
N SER A 146 -14.12 19.78 -1.09
CA SER A 146 -14.32 19.63 -2.54
C SER A 146 -13.06 19.07 -3.20
N LYS A 147 -13.27 18.20 -4.21
CA LYS A 147 -12.17 17.64 -4.98
C LYS A 147 -11.39 18.72 -5.72
N ASP A 148 -10.07 18.77 -5.54
CA ASP A 148 -9.17 19.71 -6.19
C ASP A 148 -7.81 19.05 -6.42
N LEU A 149 -7.56 18.65 -7.67
CA LEU A 149 -6.36 17.93 -8.06
C LEU A 149 -5.14 18.84 -8.19
N ILE A 150 -5.33 20.14 -8.42
CA ILE A 150 -4.23 21.11 -8.51
C ILE A 150 -3.66 21.30 -7.10
N SER A 151 -4.53 21.64 -6.14
CA SER A 151 -4.13 21.76 -4.75
C SER A 151 -3.58 20.44 -4.19
N ALA A 152 -4.13 19.29 -4.60
CA ALA A 152 -3.60 17.99 -4.19
C ALA A 152 -2.15 17.78 -4.66
N ALA A 153 -1.83 18.15 -5.91
CA ALA A 153 -0.48 18.08 -6.44
C ALA A 153 0.50 18.94 -5.63
N ASP A 154 0.12 20.19 -5.32
CA ASP A 154 0.94 21.10 -4.51
C ASP A 154 1.24 20.54 -3.11
N TRP A 155 0.25 19.90 -2.47
CA TRP A 155 0.43 19.28 -1.16
C TRP A 155 1.25 18.00 -1.22
N PHE A 156 1.05 17.17 -2.25
CA PHE A 156 1.89 16.00 -2.47
C PHE A 156 3.33 16.38 -2.76
N GLU A 157 3.60 17.45 -3.52
CA GLU A 157 4.95 17.92 -3.80
C GLU A 157 5.67 18.32 -2.50
N LYS A 158 5.04 19.14 -1.65
CA LYS A 158 5.60 19.50 -0.33
C LYS A 158 5.94 18.28 0.53
N ALA A 159 5.05 17.28 0.57
CA ALA A 159 5.30 16.06 1.32
C ALA A 159 6.40 15.19 0.67
N ALA A 160 6.42 15.14 -0.66
CA ALA A 160 7.35 14.35 -1.45
C ALA A 160 8.79 14.87 -1.37
N GLU A 161 8.97 16.18 -1.34
CA GLU A 161 10.25 16.86 -1.11
C GLU A 161 10.84 16.54 0.27
N GLN A 162 9.99 16.28 1.26
CA GLN A 162 10.38 15.83 2.59
C GLN A 162 10.61 14.31 2.70
N GLY A 163 10.56 13.58 1.58
CA GLY A 163 10.80 12.14 1.57
C GLY A 163 9.59 11.27 1.88
N ASN A 164 8.36 11.81 1.88
CA ASN A 164 7.16 10.98 2.03
C ASN A 164 6.95 10.11 0.77
N SER A 165 7.20 8.80 0.89
CA SER A 165 7.16 7.87 -0.24
C SER A 165 5.76 7.70 -0.85
N GLN A 166 4.70 7.82 -0.04
CA GLN A 166 3.32 7.77 -0.53
C GLN A 166 2.97 9.02 -1.35
N ALA A 167 3.42 10.20 -0.91
CA ALA A 167 3.25 11.44 -1.65
C ALA A 167 4.05 11.44 -2.96
N GLN A 168 5.31 10.98 -2.93
CA GLN A 168 6.11 10.79 -4.13
C GLN A 168 5.42 9.88 -5.15
N PHE A 169 4.84 8.76 -4.70
CA PHE A 169 4.08 7.87 -5.58
C PHE A 169 2.83 8.55 -6.15
N ASN A 170 2.02 9.22 -5.33
CA ASN A 170 0.80 9.87 -5.81
C ASN A 170 1.10 11.04 -6.76
N LEU A 171 2.14 11.83 -6.49
CA LEU A 171 2.60 12.87 -7.39
C LEU A 171 3.05 12.29 -8.73
N GLY A 172 3.74 11.14 -8.71
CA GLY A 172 4.08 10.40 -9.93
C GLY A 172 2.83 9.99 -10.74
N LEU A 173 1.75 9.55 -10.08
CA LEU A 173 0.48 9.23 -10.76
C LEU A 173 -0.19 10.47 -11.37
N LEU A 174 -0.14 11.62 -10.70
CA LEU A 174 -0.68 12.88 -11.23
C LEU A 174 0.08 13.32 -12.49
N TYR A 175 1.41 13.27 -12.48
CA TYR A 175 2.24 13.55 -13.66
C TYR A 175 2.03 12.55 -14.80
N LEU A 176 1.87 11.26 -14.49
CA LEU A 176 1.64 10.24 -15.51
C LEU A 176 0.30 10.42 -16.23
N SER A 177 -0.74 10.79 -15.47
CA SER A 177 -2.11 10.97 -16.00
C SER A 177 -2.39 12.37 -16.55
N GLY A 178 -1.58 13.38 -16.19
CA GLY A 178 -1.90 14.78 -16.48
C GLY A 178 -3.08 15.33 -15.68
N SER A 179 -3.37 14.74 -14.52
CA SER A 179 -4.49 15.13 -13.65
C SER A 179 -4.02 16.16 -12.63
N GLY A 180 -4.51 17.39 -12.70
CA GLY A 180 -4.10 18.47 -11.78
C GLY A 180 -2.71 19.08 -12.06
N VAL A 181 -1.91 18.42 -12.90
CA VAL A 181 -0.62 18.90 -13.43
C VAL A 181 -0.55 18.61 -14.92
N LYS A 182 0.34 19.27 -15.66
CA LYS A 182 0.60 18.91 -17.06
C LYS A 182 1.19 17.51 -17.11
N GLN A 183 0.69 16.66 -18.02
CA GLN A 183 1.22 15.31 -18.20
C GLN A 183 2.72 15.35 -18.52
N ASP A 184 3.50 14.62 -17.74
CA ASP A 184 4.95 14.50 -17.89
C ASP A 184 5.42 13.14 -17.37
N PRO A 185 5.51 12.12 -18.25
CA PRO A 185 6.00 10.80 -17.86
C PRO A 185 7.44 10.80 -17.33
N LYS A 186 8.27 11.79 -17.70
CA LYS A 186 9.65 11.88 -17.18
C LYS A 186 9.62 12.29 -15.70
N GLN A 187 8.81 13.28 -15.34
CA GLN A 187 8.60 13.64 -13.94
C GLN A 187 7.97 12.49 -13.15
N ALA A 188 6.99 11.79 -13.73
CA ALA A 188 6.39 10.62 -13.11
C ALA A 188 7.44 9.55 -12.77
N TYR A 189 8.32 9.20 -13.72
CA TYR A 189 9.41 8.25 -13.50
C TYR A 189 10.32 8.70 -12.34
N LEU A 190 10.73 9.97 -12.30
CA LEU A 190 11.61 10.48 -11.25
C LEU A 190 10.98 10.38 -9.87
N TRP A 191 9.70 10.73 -9.73
CA TRP A 191 8.98 10.63 -8.47
C TRP A 191 8.72 9.18 -8.05
N PHE A 192 8.33 8.30 -8.98
CA PHE A 192 8.22 6.87 -8.68
C PHE A 192 9.56 6.27 -8.28
N LYS A 193 10.67 6.65 -8.93
CA LYS A 193 12.00 6.15 -8.60
C LYS A 193 12.40 6.50 -7.16
N ARG A 194 12.20 7.75 -6.74
CA ARG A 194 12.44 8.18 -5.35
C ARG A 194 11.60 7.36 -4.35
N SER A 195 10.32 7.15 -4.65
CA SER A 195 9.42 6.35 -3.80
C SER A 195 9.83 4.87 -3.74
N ALA A 196 10.27 4.31 -4.88
CA ALA A 196 10.71 2.92 -5.00
C ALA A 196 12.04 2.66 -4.27
N GLU A 197 12.95 3.63 -4.27
CA GLU A 197 14.21 3.60 -3.51
C GLU A 197 13.98 3.60 -2.00
N LEU A 198 12.86 4.19 -1.54
CA LEU A 198 12.38 4.09 -0.15
C LEU A 198 11.60 2.80 0.14
N GLY A 199 11.54 1.86 -0.82
CA GLY A 199 10.91 0.56 -0.64
C GLY A 199 9.39 0.55 -0.82
N TYR A 200 8.78 1.59 -1.41
CA TYR A 200 7.34 1.60 -1.63
C TYR A 200 6.94 0.61 -2.74
N PRO A 201 6.19 -0.48 -2.46
CA PRO A 201 6.03 -1.59 -3.40
C PRO A 201 5.39 -1.21 -4.73
N ASN A 202 4.32 -0.39 -4.68
CA ASN A 202 3.63 0.05 -5.91
C ASN A 202 4.54 0.92 -6.78
N ALA A 203 5.45 1.70 -6.18
CA ALA A 203 6.41 2.49 -6.94
C ALA A 203 7.47 1.61 -7.59
N GLN A 204 7.96 0.55 -6.92
CA GLN A 204 8.90 -0.40 -7.51
C GLN A 204 8.34 -1.04 -8.78
N TYR A 205 7.07 -1.47 -8.75
CA TYR A 205 6.38 -1.97 -9.93
C TYR A 205 6.25 -0.91 -11.03
N ARG A 206 5.86 0.33 -10.69
CA ARG A 206 5.73 1.42 -11.68
C ARG A 206 7.05 1.76 -12.35
N VAL A 207 8.14 1.86 -11.59
CA VAL A 207 9.49 2.07 -12.13
C VAL A 207 9.88 0.96 -13.10
N ALA A 208 9.65 -0.29 -12.72
CA ALA A 208 9.92 -1.45 -13.57
C ALA A 208 9.12 -1.38 -14.87
N LYS A 209 7.82 -1.07 -14.80
CA LYS A 209 6.94 -0.97 -15.97
C LYS A 209 7.36 0.16 -16.92
N MET A 210 7.73 1.32 -16.39
CA MET A 210 8.18 2.45 -17.21
C MET A 210 9.51 2.16 -17.93
N LEU A 211 10.45 1.49 -17.25
CA LEU A 211 11.68 1.00 -17.89
C LEU A 211 11.39 -0.09 -18.94
N PHE A 212 10.41 -0.94 -18.69
CA PHE A 212 10.01 -1.99 -19.62
C PHE A 212 9.40 -1.42 -20.91
N ASP A 213 8.53 -0.42 -20.79
CA ASP A 213 7.83 0.21 -21.92
C ASP A 213 8.64 1.32 -22.61
N GLY A 214 9.64 1.89 -21.93
CA GLY A 214 10.30 3.11 -22.36
C GLY A 214 9.44 4.38 -22.21
N ASP A 215 8.51 4.40 -21.25
CA ASP A 215 7.63 5.54 -20.99
C ASP A 215 8.30 6.51 -20.01
N GLY A 216 8.60 7.74 -20.44
CA GLY A 216 9.27 8.75 -19.60
C GLY A 216 10.73 8.45 -19.26
N VAL A 217 11.27 7.30 -19.65
CA VAL A 217 12.65 6.86 -19.46
C VAL A 217 13.07 6.01 -20.65
N ALA A 218 14.37 5.93 -20.95
CA ALA A 218 14.85 5.00 -21.97
C ALA A 218 14.47 3.56 -21.61
N LEU A 219 14.03 2.79 -22.61
CA LEU A 219 13.72 1.38 -22.45
C LEU A 219 14.96 0.62 -21.96
N ASP A 220 14.80 -0.13 -20.86
CA ASP A 220 15.86 -0.90 -20.24
C ASP A 220 15.27 -2.12 -19.52
N HIS A 221 15.31 -3.27 -20.20
CA HIS A 221 14.73 -4.52 -19.69
C HIS A 221 15.56 -5.14 -18.56
N GLU A 222 16.87 -4.89 -18.49
CA GLU A 222 17.70 -5.42 -17.40
C GLU A 222 17.39 -4.71 -16.08
N GLN A 223 17.27 -3.38 -16.12
CA GLN A 223 16.84 -2.61 -14.95
C GLN A 223 15.36 -2.88 -14.61
N ALA A 224 14.48 -3.03 -15.62
CA ALA A 224 13.09 -3.40 -15.38
C ALA A 224 12.99 -4.73 -14.61
N LYS A 225 13.73 -5.76 -15.03
CA LYS A 225 13.79 -7.06 -14.35
C LYS A 225 14.23 -6.91 -12.89
N SER A 226 15.26 -6.10 -12.65
CA SER A 226 15.78 -5.84 -11.30
C SER A 226 14.73 -5.18 -10.39
N TRP A 227 13.94 -4.24 -10.92
CA TRP A 227 12.86 -3.60 -10.15
C TRP A 227 11.63 -4.50 -9.97
N PHE A 228 11.29 -5.34 -10.96
CA PHE A 228 10.23 -6.34 -10.79
C PHE A 228 10.60 -7.36 -9.71
N LEU A 229 11.86 -7.78 -9.61
CA LEU A 229 12.34 -8.66 -8.53
C LEU A 229 12.13 -8.00 -7.14
N LYS A 230 12.47 -6.71 -7.00
CA LYS A 230 12.20 -5.96 -5.75
C LYS A 230 10.70 -5.86 -5.42
N ALA A 231 9.86 -5.62 -6.43
CA ALA A 231 8.41 -5.62 -6.23
C ALA A 231 7.89 -7.01 -5.82
N GLN A 232 8.53 -8.08 -6.31
CA GLN A 232 8.24 -9.47 -5.92
C GLN A 232 8.67 -9.83 -4.49
N GLU A 233 9.72 -9.22 -3.94
CA GLU A 233 10.05 -9.35 -2.51
C GLU A 233 8.88 -8.88 -1.62
N ASN A 234 8.05 -7.97 -2.15
CA ASN A 234 6.80 -7.50 -1.54
C ASN A 234 5.54 -8.21 -2.07
N LYS A 235 5.70 -9.37 -2.73
CA LYS A 235 4.63 -10.25 -3.24
C LYS A 235 3.71 -9.63 -4.31
N SER A 236 4.18 -8.69 -5.12
CA SER A 236 3.38 -8.10 -6.21
C SER A 236 3.09 -9.10 -7.33
N VAL A 237 1.91 -9.70 -7.36
CA VAL A 237 1.48 -10.68 -8.38
C VAL A 237 1.81 -10.24 -9.81
N GLU A 238 1.54 -8.97 -10.13
CA GLU A 238 1.80 -8.38 -11.45
C GLU A 238 3.29 -8.39 -11.81
N ALA A 239 4.18 -8.20 -10.83
CA ALA A 239 5.61 -8.29 -11.05
C ALA A 239 6.06 -9.74 -11.34
N ALA A 240 5.43 -10.75 -10.73
CA ALA A 240 5.71 -12.16 -11.06
C ALA A 240 5.29 -12.44 -12.50
N PHE A 241 4.09 -12.03 -12.91
CA PHE A 241 3.68 -12.17 -14.30
C PHE A 241 4.69 -11.56 -15.27
N MET A 242 5.12 -10.31 -15.02
CA MET A 242 6.11 -9.63 -15.87
C MET A 242 7.46 -10.35 -15.90
N LEU A 243 7.94 -10.88 -14.78
CA LEU A 243 9.18 -11.67 -14.74
C LEU A 243 9.05 -12.98 -15.53
N GLY A 244 7.89 -13.62 -15.46
CA GLY A 244 7.59 -14.80 -16.26
C GLY A 244 7.60 -14.47 -17.76
N PHE A 245 6.90 -13.40 -18.13
CA PHE A 245 6.82 -12.92 -19.51
C PHE A 245 8.18 -12.54 -20.08
N MET A 246 8.99 -11.81 -19.30
CA MET A 246 10.35 -11.44 -19.69
C MET A 246 11.25 -12.66 -19.88
N SER A 247 11.14 -13.66 -18.99
CA SER A 247 11.91 -14.90 -19.11
C SER A 247 11.45 -15.73 -20.31
N TYR A 248 10.14 -15.77 -20.59
CA TYR A 248 9.55 -16.48 -21.72
C TYR A 248 10.03 -15.92 -23.06
N LEU A 249 10.19 -14.60 -23.16
CA LEU A 249 10.63 -13.93 -24.40
C LEU A 249 12.14 -13.65 -24.46
N GLY A 250 12.89 -13.86 -23.37
CA GLY A 250 14.29 -13.48 -23.28
C GLY A 250 14.53 -11.97 -23.25
N LEU A 251 13.66 -11.21 -22.58
CA LEU A 251 13.80 -9.77 -22.41
C LEU A 251 14.67 -9.46 -21.18
N GLY A 252 15.72 -8.65 -21.35
CA GLY A 252 16.68 -8.34 -20.28
C GLY A 252 17.56 -9.54 -19.88
N GLY A 253 17.83 -10.44 -20.82
CA GLY A 253 18.65 -11.64 -20.64
C GLY A 253 18.49 -12.62 -21.81
N SER A 254 18.77 -13.90 -21.58
CA SER A 254 18.41 -14.97 -22.51
C SER A 254 17.02 -15.52 -22.19
N GLN A 255 16.36 -16.11 -23.18
CA GLN A 255 15.13 -16.87 -22.96
C GLN A 255 15.37 -18.01 -21.97
N ASP A 256 14.45 -18.17 -21.02
CA ASP A 256 14.50 -19.18 -19.98
C ASP A 256 13.07 -19.64 -19.63
N TYR A 257 12.65 -20.76 -20.21
CA TYR A 257 11.32 -21.31 -19.97
C TYR A 257 11.14 -21.90 -18.58
N VAL A 258 12.22 -22.37 -17.93
CA VAL A 258 12.13 -22.89 -16.56
C VAL A 258 11.80 -21.74 -15.62
N MET A 259 12.49 -20.61 -15.78
CA MET A 259 12.22 -19.40 -15.01
C MET A 259 10.87 -18.77 -15.38
N ALA A 260 10.49 -18.80 -16.66
CA ALA A 260 9.17 -18.34 -17.10
C ALA A 260 8.06 -19.09 -16.38
N ARG A 261 8.10 -20.43 -16.40
CA ARG A 261 7.12 -21.28 -15.73
C ARG A 261 7.08 -21.00 -14.23
N HIS A 262 8.24 -20.91 -13.58
CA HIS A 262 8.33 -20.60 -12.15
C HIS A 262 7.54 -19.33 -11.79
N TRP A 263 7.80 -18.23 -12.50
CA TRP A 263 7.14 -16.96 -12.22
C TRP A 263 5.67 -16.94 -12.63
N PHE A 264 5.31 -17.60 -13.73
CA PHE A 264 3.90 -17.75 -14.07
C PHE A 264 3.14 -18.58 -13.03
N ASP A 265 3.73 -19.65 -12.47
CA ASP A 265 3.13 -20.41 -11.38
C ASP A 265 2.92 -19.55 -10.13
N VAL A 266 3.91 -18.73 -9.75
CA VAL A 266 3.78 -17.77 -8.64
C VAL A 266 2.63 -16.79 -8.90
N SER A 267 2.55 -16.25 -10.10
CA SER A 267 1.52 -15.27 -10.46
C SER A 267 0.12 -15.89 -10.59
N ALA A 268 0.02 -17.11 -11.13
CA ALA A 268 -1.24 -17.82 -11.30
C ALA A 268 -1.90 -18.13 -9.94
N LYS A 269 -1.11 -18.48 -8.92
CA LYS A 269 -1.57 -18.64 -7.53
C LYS A 269 -2.05 -17.33 -6.90
N GLY A 270 -1.63 -16.20 -7.46
CA GLY A 270 -2.13 -14.86 -7.14
C GLY A 270 -3.38 -14.49 -7.95
N TRP A 271 -4.04 -15.44 -8.60
CA TRP A 271 -5.19 -15.25 -9.51
C TRP A 271 -4.89 -14.52 -10.82
N ASP A 272 -3.64 -14.43 -11.24
CA ASP A 272 -3.32 -13.79 -12.52
C ASP A 272 -3.75 -14.68 -13.70
N ARG A 273 -4.81 -14.25 -14.38
CA ARG A 273 -5.39 -14.96 -15.53
C ARG A 273 -4.45 -14.99 -16.74
N ASN A 274 -3.56 -14.02 -16.89
CA ASN A 274 -2.60 -13.99 -18.00
C ASN A 274 -1.51 -15.03 -17.74
N ALA A 275 -1.01 -15.13 -16.50
CA ALA A 275 -0.07 -16.17 -16.12
C ALA A 275 -0.65 -17.58 -16.34
N GLN A 276 -1.92 -17.80 -15.94
CA GLN A 276 -2.63 -19.05 -16.24
C GLN A 276 -2.69 -19.30 -17.75
N PHE A 277 -3.01 -18.30 -18.56
CA PHE A 277 -3.03 -18.42 -20.01
C PHE A 277 -1.66 -18.79 -20.60
N TYR A 278 -0.58 -18.15 -20.14
CA TYR A 278 0.78 -18.46 -20.60
C TYR A 278 1.25 -19.85 -20.18
N LEU A 279 0.89 -20.34 -18.99
CA LEU A 279 1.13 -21.74 -18.61
C LEU A 279 0.42 -22.70 -19.57
N GLY A 280 -0.80 -22.36 -20.00
CA GLY A 280 -1.53 -23.11 -21.03
C GLY A 280 -0.82 -23.13 -22.37
N LEU A 281 -0.30 -21.97 -22.82
CA LEU A 281 0.48 -21.88 -24.06
C LEU A 281 1.77 -22.71 -23.97
N MET A 282 2.48 -22.65 -22.85
CA MET A 282 3.70 -23.42 -22.64
C MET A 282 3.44 -24.92 -22.76
N SER A 283 2.39 -25.43 -22.10
CA SER A 283 2.00 -26.85 -22.22
C SER A 283 1.49 -27.22 -23.61
N PHE A 284 0.84 -26.30 -24.31
CA PHE A 284 0.34 -26.54 -25.67
C PHE A 284 1.48 -26.64 -26.70
N ASN A 285 2.50 -25.80 -26.55
CA ASN A 285 3.65 -25.73 -27.46
C ASN A 285 4.76 -26.71 -27.09
N GLY A 286 4.88 -27.08 -25.81
CA GLY A 286 6.05 -27.76 -25.27
C GLY A 286 7.22 -26.80 -24.98
N ASP A 287 6.92 -25.58 -24.54
CA ASP A 287 7.94 -24.58 -24.25
C ASP A 287 8.57 -24.83 -22.88
N GLY A 288 9.76 -25.43 -22.86
CA GLY A 288 10.47 -25.82 -21.64
C GLY A 288 9.95 -27.07 -20.96
N GLU A 289 8.99 -27.77 -21.58
CA GLU A 289 8.43 -29.04 -21.12
C GLU A 289 7.96 -29.89 -22.31
N GLU A 290 7.58 -31.15 -22.07
CA GLU A 290 6.92 -31.95 -23.10
C GLU A 290 5.51 -31.40 -23.36
N LYS A 291 5.13 -31.33 -24.64
CA LYS A 291 3.78 -30.92 -25.05
C LYS A 291 2.72 -31.78 -24.34
N ASN A 292 1.80 -31.12 -23.64
CA ASN A 292 0.76 -31.75 -22.84
C ASN A 292 -0.59 -31.04 -23.03
N LEU A 293 -1.46 -31.65 -23.84
CA LEU A 293 -2.78 -31.08 -24.16
C LEU A 293 -3.76 -31.09 -22.97
N ILE A 294 -3.61 -32.01 -22.02
CA ILE A 294 -4.45 -32.08 -20.82
C ILE A 294 -4.11 -30.91 -19.90
N GLU A 295 -2.82 -30.67 -19.67
CA GLU A 295 -2.33 -29.55 -18.86
C GLU A 295 -2.62 -28.20 -19.55
N ALA A 296 -2.47 -28.13 -20.87
CA ALA A 296 -2.86 -26.96 -21.64
C ALA A 296 -4.36 -26.63 -21.46
N TYR A 297 -5.24 -27.64 -21.61
CA TYR A 297 -6.67 -27.45 -21.41
C TYR A 297 -6.97 -27.01 -19.98
N LYS A 298 -6.35 -27.61 -18.96
CA LYS A 298 -6.50 -27.21 -17.55
C LYS A 298 -6.26 -25.72 -17.37
N TRP A 299 -5.11 -25.23 -17.85
CA TRP A 299 -4.71 -23.83 -17.69
C TRP A 299 -5.59 -22.87 -18.47
N PHE A 300 -5.97 -23.22 -19.71
CA PHE A 300 -6.93 -22.41 -20.47
C PHE A 300 -8.32 -22.38 -19.83
N ASP A 301 -8.77 -23.48 -19.20
CA ASP A 301 -10.05 -23.52 -18.47
C ASP A 301 -10.03 -22.61 -17.23
N LEU A 302 -8.93 -22.62 -16.47
CA LEU A 302 -8.71 -21.70 -15.35
C LEU A 302 -8.69 -20.24 -15.82
N ALA A 303 -7.86 -19.91 -16.82
CA ALA A 303 -7.74 -18.56 -17.36
C ALA A 303 -9.08 -18.03 -17.91
N ALA A 304 -9.83 -18.87 -18.63
CA ALA A 304 -11.15 -18.54 -19.16
C ALA A 304 -12.16 -18.29 -18.03
N SER A 305 -12.15 -19.13 -16.99
CA SER A 305 -13.01 -18.96 -15.82
C SER A 305 -12.68 -17.69 -15.03
N SER A 306 -11.43 -17.22 -15.08
CA SER A 306 -10.96 -15.95 -14.53
C SER A 306 -11.12 -14.76 -15.49
N GLY A 307 -11.79 -14.95 -16.63
CA GLY A 307 -12.15 -13.89 -17.59
C GLY A 307 -11.03 -13.43 -18.52
N HIS A 308 -10.06 -14.30 -18.83
CA HIS A 308 -9.07 -14.01 -19.88
C HIS A 308 -9.74 -14.04 -21.26
N GLU A 309 -9.53 -12.97 -22.03
CA GLU A 309 -10.26 -12.70 -23.28
C GLU A 309 -10.09 -13.82 -24.32
N ASP A 310 -8.86 -14.29 -24.52
CA ASP A 310 -8.58 -15.31 -25.54
C ASP A 310 -8.68 -16.76 -25.03
N ALA A 311 -8.77 -16.98 -23.72
CA ALA A 311 -8.59 -18.31 -23.16
C ALA A 311 -9.71 -19.28 -23.57
N HIS A 312 -10.94 -18.77 -23.77
CA HIS A 312 -12.06 -19.57 -24.27
C HIS A 312 -11.81 -20.15 -25.67
N TYR A 313 -11.12 -19.39 -26.55
CA TYR A 313 -10.78 -19.84 -27.89
C TYR A 313 -9.75 -20.97 -27.83
N TYR A 314 -8.64 -20.76 -27.11
CA TYR A 314 -7.59 -21.77 -26.96
C TYR A 314 -8.09 -23.02 -26.25
N ARG A 315 -8.88 -22.87 -25.19
CA ARG A 315 -9.55 -23.98 -24.53
C ARG A 315 -10.39 -24.79 -25.51
N SER A 316 -11.22 -24.14 -26.34
CA SER A 316 -12.06 -24.80 -27.34
C SER A 316 -11.23 -25.53 -28.40
N ALA A 317 -10.15 -24.91 -28.87
CA ALA A 317 -9.24 -25.51 -29.84
C ALA A 317 -8.57 -26.77 -29.29
N VAL A 318 -8.06 -26.72 -28.05
CA VAL A 318 -7.47 -27.90 -27.38
C VAL A 318 -8.54 -28.96 -27.09
N ALA A 319 -9.77 -28.55 -26.72
CA ALA A 319 -10.88 -29.46 -26.47
C ALA A 319 -11.18 -30.37 -27.67
N ALA A 320 -11.09 -29.83 -28.89
CA ALA A 320 -11.32 -30.58 -30.13
C ALA A 320 -10.24 -31.63 -30.41
N MET A 321 -9.08 -31.54 -29.76
CA MET A 321 -7.97 -32.48 -29.88
C MET A 321 -7.98 -33.55 -28.78
N LEU A 322 -8.88 -33.44 -27.80
CA LEU A 322 -8.96 -34.33 -26.64
C LEU A 322 -10.21 -35.22 -26.70
N THR A 323 -10.06 -36.44 -26.21
CA THR A 323 -11.22 -37.32 -25.92
C THR A 323 -12.05 -36.77 -24.75
N GLU A 324 -13.29 -37.24 -24.60
CA GLU A 324 -14.15 -36.86 -23.45
C GLU A 324 -13.51 -37.18 -22.10
N GLU A 325 -12.84 -38.34 -22.00
CA GLU A 325 -12.18 -38.74 -20.75
C GLU A 325 -11.02 -37.80 -20.41
N GLN A 326 -10.22 -37.42 -21.41
CA GLN A 326 -9.11 -36.47 -21.20
C GLN A 326 -9.62 -35.07 -20.84
N LYS A 327 -10.72 -34.61 -21.43
CA LYS A 327 -11.35 -33.33 -21.05
C LYS A 327 -11.84 -33.36 -19.61
N LYS A 328 -12.49 -34.46 -19.19
CA LYS A 328 -12.94 -34.67 -17.81
C LYS A 328 -11.74 -34.67 -16.84
N GLN A 329 -10.68 -35.39 -17.18
CA GLN A 329 -9.43 -35.39 -16.42
C GLN A 329 -8.85 -33.98 -16.28
N ALA A 330 -8.76 -33.22 -17.38
CA ALA A 330 -8.22 -31.86 -17.35
C ALA A 330 -9.04 -30.91 -16.47
N SER A 331 -10.38 -30.96 -16.56
CA SER A 331 -11.26 -30.17 -15.69
C SER A 331 -11.17 -30.59 -14.21
N GLN A 332 -10.97 -31.87 -13.91
CA GLN A 332 -10.71 -32.32 -12.54
C GLN A 332 -9.37 -31.81 -12.00
N LEU A 333 -8.33 -31.76 -12.84
CA LEU A 333 -7.04 -31.16 -12.47
C LEU A 333 -7.16 -29.66 -12.22
N ALA A 334 -7.96 -28.95 -13.03
CA ALA A 334 -8.23 -27.53 -12.84
C ALA A 334 -8.92 -27.27 -11.49
N GLN A 335 -9.96 -28.05 -11.19
CA GLN A 335 -10.62 -28.07 -9.88
C GLN A 335 -9.62 -28.23 -8.75
N LYS A 336 -8.87 -29.33 -8.80
CA LYS A 336 -7.96 -29.71 -7.73
C LYS A 336 -6.91 -28.63 -7.50
N TRP A 337 -6.33 -28.10 -8.58
CA TRP A 337 -5.35 -27.02 -8.48
C TRP A 337 -5.97 -25.76 -7.87
N PHE A 338 -7.20 -25.41 -8.24
CA PHE A 338 -7.90 -24.28 -7.64
C PHE A 338 -8.11 -24.49 -6.14
N ASP A 339 -8.66 -25.64 -5.75
CA ASP A 339 -8.95 -26.00 -4.36
C ASP A 339 -7.68 -26.00 -3.49
N GLU A 340 -6.54 -26.43 -4.04
CA GLU A 340 -5.25 -26.48 -3.33
C GLU A 340 -4.59 -25.10 -3.15
N ASN A 341 -4.94 -24.12 -3.99
CA ASN A 341 -4.28 -22.81 -3.99
C ASN A 341 -5.18 -21.67 -3.50
N HIS A 342 -6.48 -21.90 -3.31
CA HIS A 342 -7.44 -20.86 -2.97
C HIS A 342 -8.55 -21.32 -2.01
N ASP A 343 -8.68 -20.63 -0.87
CA ASP A 343 -9.69 -20.89 0.18
C ASP A 343 -11.06 -20.23 -0.13
N THR A 344 -11.53 -20.29 -1.38
CA THR A 344 -12.87 -19.78 -1.73
C THR A 344 -13.75 -20.89 -2.31
N PRO A 345 -14.98 -21.11 -1.78
CA PRO A 345 -15.85 -22.12 -2.34
C PRO A 345 -16.26 -21.77 -3.77
N HIS A 346 -16.18 -22.76 -4.67
CA HIS A 346 -16.63 -22.66 -6.04
C HIS A 346 -18.04 -22.07 -6.12
N LYS A 347 -18.18 -20.82 -6.57
CA LYS A 347 -19.41 -20.43 -7.23
C LYS A 347 -19.41 -21.14 -8.58
N HIS A 348 -19.98 -22.34 -8.62
CA HIS A 348 -20.52 -22.86 -9.86
C HIS A 348 -21.42 -21.76 -10.43
N TYR A 349 -20.96 -21.08 -11.49
CA TYR A 349 -21.87 -20.40 -12.38
C TYR A 349 -22.79 -21.49 -12.91
N ASN A 350 -23.98 -21.59 -12.30
CA ASN A 350 -25.09 -22.31 -12.87
C ASN A 350 -25.23 -21.77 -14.29
N LYS A 351 -24.88 -22.61 -15.27
CA LYS A 351 -25.17 -22.39 -16.68
C LYS A 351 -26.69 -22.35 -16.82
N VAL A 352 -27.30 -21.20 -16.58
CA VAL A 352 -28.57 -20.89 -17.22
C VAL A 352 -28.20 -20.55 -18.66
N PRO A 353 -28.68 -21.31 -19.66
CA PRO A 353 -28.41 -20.98 -21.05
C PRO A 353 -28.97 -19.58 -21.33
N HIS A 354 -28.12 -18.64 -21.74
CA HIS A 354 -28.60 -17.45 -22.39
C HIS A 354 -29.24 -17.90 -23.71
N GLN A 355 -30.57 -17.90 -23.75
CA GLN A 355 -31.30 -17.99 -25.01
C GLN A 355 -31.07 -16.67 -25.77
N HIS A 356 -30.64 -16.80 -27.02
CA HIS A 356 -30.42 -15.71 -27.96
C HIS A 356 -31.72 -14.96 -28.30
#